data_AF-A0A9D9XRK8-F1
#
_entry.id   AF-A0A9D9XRK8-F1
#
_cell.length_a   1.000
_cell.length_b   1.000
_cell.length_c   1.000
_cell.angle_alpha   90.00
_cell.angle_beta   90.00
_cell.angle_gamma   90.00
#
_symmetry.space_group_name_H-M   'P 1'
#
loop_
_entity.id
_entity.type
_entity.pdbx_description
1 polymer ?
#
loop_
_entity_poly.entity_id
_entity_poly.type
_entity_poly.pdbx_seq_one_letter_code
_entity_poly.pdbx_strand_id
1 'polypeptide(L)'
;MHIKILFSASVFTLLLIVSACNNSNTTAKEPAGSKKQTAPTNDTLSNEPQCSITIDDKEFAVSEDSISTGYSFSDSTLGVTIKGIDGGRVVFTMPNFFKCPCKISTGYSNINTKIAGTEEYAMWPTLELYDYPIRGISFRNLNDGYHEKGVTENAMEIMAIEKINENTTTNWAEFLIKGRIHTTVLKNVYESAAGDKNKDYTVAGSFVIKSKIYF
;
A
#
# COMPACT_ATOMS: atom_id res chain seq x y z
N MET A 1 -58.18 -33.52 6.74
CA MET A 1 -56.84 -33.94 6.26
C MET A 1 -55.94 -32.72 6.37
N HIS A 2 -55.14 -32.64 7.44
CA HIS A 2 -54.32 -31.48 7.77
C HIS A 2 -52.86 -31.73 7.36
N ILE A 3 -52.33 -30.90 6.47
CA ILE A 3 -50.92 -30.89 6.11
C ILE A 3 -50.23 -29.88 7.02
N LYS A 4 -49.36 -30.37 7.92
CA LYS A 4 -48.42 -29.54 8.69
C LYS A 4 -47.15 -29.36 7.85
N ILE A 5 -46.83 -28.13 7.49
CA ILE A 5 -45.56 -27.75 6.87
C ILE A 5 -44.56 -27.50 7.99
N LEU A 6 -43.50 -28.30 8.03
CA LEU A 6 -42.38 -28.16 8.95
C LEU A 6 -41.37 -27.17 8.33
N PHE A 7 -41.24 -25.97 8.90
CA PHE A 7 -40.15 -25.07 8.54
C PHE A 7 -38.88 -25.49 9.29
N SER A 8 -37.93 -26.07 8.55
CA SER A 8 -36.56 -26.30 9.02
C SER A 8 -35.77 -24.99 8.92
N ALA A 9 -35.57 -24.31 10.04
CA ALA A 9 -34.64 -23.20 10.13
C ALA A 9 -33.20 -23.72 10.06
N SER A 10 -32.54 -23.50 8.92
CA SER A 10 -31.10 -23.75 8.79
C SER A 10 -30.34 -22.56 9.35
N VAL A 11 -29.61 -22.77 10.45
CA VAL A 11 -28.75 -21.77 11.08
C VAL A 11 -27.52 -21.56 10.19
N PHE A 12 -27.40 -20.37 9.59
CA PHE A 12 -26.18 -19.93 8.92
C PHE A 12 -25.16 -19.53 9.99
N THR A 13 -24.16 -20.37 10.22
CA THR A 13 -23.00 -20.04 11.06
C THR A 13 -22.06 -19.13 10.26
N LEU A 14 -21.94 -17.87 10.69
CA LEU A 14 -20.96 -16.92 10.14
C LEU A 14 -19.56 -17.32 10.60
N LEU A 15 -18.73 -17.84 9.69
CA LEU A 15 -17.33 -18.16 9.97
C LEU A 15 -16.49 -16.87 9.87
N LEU A 16 -16.10 -16.30 11.01
CA LEU A 16 -15.08 -15.25 11.09
C LEU A 16 -13.72 -15.87 10.75
N ILE A 17 -13.22 -15.65 9.54
CA ILE A 17 -11.84 -15.98 9.18
C ILE A 17 -10.95 -14.84 9.69
N VAL A 18 -10.46 -14.98 10.91
CA VAL A 18 -9.31 -14.19 11.39
C VAL A 18 -8.05 -14.89 10.88
N SER A 19 -7.52 -14.43 9.74
CA SER A 19 -6.21 -14.90 9.26
C SER A 19 -5.12 -14.18 10.05
N ALA A 20 -4.72 -14.76 11.19
CA ALA A 20 -3.52 -14.34 11.91
C ALA A 20 -2.27 -14.84 11.15
N CYS A 21 -1.34 -13.93 10.86
CA CYS A 21 -0.04 -14.27 10.30
C CYS A 21 0.75 -15.17 11.26
N ASN A 22 0.97 -16.43 10.90
CA ASN A 22 1.83 -17.34 11.66
C ASN A 22 3.30 -16.96 11.47
N ASN A 23 3.96 -16.57 12.56
CA ASN A 23 5.41 -16.42 12.66
C ASN A 23 6.07 -17.80 12.59
N SER A 24 6.75 -18.12 11.49
CA SER A 24 7.73 -19.21 11.46
C SER A 24 9.13 -18.66 11.73
N ASN A 25 9.62 -18.88 12.95
CA ASN A 25 11.01 -18.65 13.32
C ASN A 25 11.89 -19.69 12.64
N THR A 26 12.76 -19.26 11.72
CA THR A 26 13.91 -20.06 11.28
C THR A 26 15.18 -19.29 11.57
N THR A 27 15.94 -19.77 12.56
CA THR A 27 17.25 -19.27 12.98
C THR A 27 18.29 -19.49 11.88
N ALA A 28 18.86 -18.40 11.34
CA ALA A 28 20.09 -18.41 10.57
C ALA A 28 21.08 -17.40 11.16
N LYS A 29 22.33 -17.85 11.33
CA LYS A 29 23.43 -17.12 11.99
C LYS A 29 23.81 -15.83 11.24
N GLU A 30 23.92 -14.74 11.98
CA GLU A 30 24.32 -13.40 11.55
C GLU A 30 25.87 -13.27 11.52
N PRO A 31 26.49 -12.63 10.51
CA PRO A 31 27.80 -12.02 10.66
C PRO A 31 27.66 -10.61 11.24
N ALA A 32 28.52 -10.31 12.20
CA ALA A 32 28.53 -9.11 13.01
C ALA A 32 28.62 -7.80 12.20
N GLY A 33 27.86 -6.80 12.65
CA GLY A 33 28.19 -5.39 12.41
C GLY A 33 27.16 -4.58 11.65
N SER A 34 25.94 -4.47 12.16
CA SER A 34 25.15 -3.24 11.99
C SER A 34 24.27 -3.06 13.21
N LYS A 35 24.49 -2.00 13.98
CA LYS A 35 23.53 -1.56 14.99
C LYS A 35 22.30 -1.06 14.23
N LYS A 36 21.40 -1.99 13.88
CA LYS A 36 20.01 -1.65 13.58
C LYS A 36 19.45 -1.02 14.85
N GLN A 37 19.19 0.27 14.77
CA GLN A 37 18.35 0.96 15.73
C GLN A 37 16.95 0.38 15.55
N THR A 38 16.67 -0.72 16.24
CA THR A 38 15.33 -1.26 16.39
C THR A 38 14.56 -0.26 17.24
N ALA A 39 13.90 0.70 16.58
CA ALA A 39 12.88 1.50 17.25
C ALA A 39 11.85 0.53 17.85
N PRO A 40 11.37 0.76 19.09
CA PRO A 40 10.38 -0.09 19.70
C PRO A 40 9.08 0.02 18.90
N THR A 41 8.72 -1.04 18.18
CA THR A 41 7.44 -1.16 17.48
C THR A 41 6.34 -1.26 18.55
N ASN A 42 5.71 -0.14 18.90
CA ASN A 42 4.38 -0.20 19.49
C ASN A 42 3.46 -0.81 18.42
N ASP A 43 3.19 -2.11 18.56
CA ASP A 43 2.77 -3.00 17.47
C ASP A 43 1.26 -2.96 17.18
N THR A 44 0.59 -1.89 17.57
CA THR A 44 -0.86 -1.74 17.36
C THR A 44 -1.13 -0.38 16.73
N LEU A 45 -1.41 -0.38 15.44
CA LEU A 45 -1.95 0.79 14.75
C LEU A 45 -3.39 1.06 15.27
N SER A 46 -3.77 2.32 15.34
CA SER A 46 -5.12 2.74 15.74
C SER A 46 -6.20 2.11 14.84
N ASN A 47 -7.44 2.06 15.34
CA ASN A 47 -8.62 1.79 14.53
C ASN A 47 -9.21 3.07 13.92
N GLU A 48 -8.69 4.24 14.29
CA GLU A 48 -9.10 5.52 13.73
C GLU A 48 -8.25 5.89 12.52
N PRO A 49 -8.83 6.50 11.48
CA PRO A 49 -8.09 6.98 10.34
C PRO A 49 -6.99 7.95 10.73
N GLN A 50 -5.77 7.65 10.31
CA GLN A 50 -4.59 8.45 10.57
C GLN A 50 -3.53 8.14 9.52
N CYS A 51 -2.75 9.13 9.13
CA CYS A 51 -1.63 8.92 8.23
C CYS A 51 -0.47 9.83 8.61
N SER A 52 0.69 9.22 8.86
CA SER A 52 1.95 9.94 9.04
C SER A 52 2.95 9.40 8.02
N ILE A 53 3.57 10.32 7.29
CA ILE A 53 4.58 10.04 6.28
C ILE A 53 5.83 10.83 6.64
N THR A 54 6.99 10.20 6.53
CA THR A 54 8.29 10.86 6.60
C THR A 54 8.99 10.78 5.25
N ILE A 55 9.54 11.89 4.78
CA ILE A 55 10.44 11.94 3.62
C ILE A 55 11.78 12.50 4.07
N ASP A 56 12.84 11.70 3.96
CA ASP A 56 14.17 12.00 4.51
C ASP A 56 14.09 12.54 5.96
N ASP A 57 13.38 11.80 6.82
CA ASP A 57 13.13 12.11 8.23
C ASP A 57 12.28 13.37 8.50
N LYS A 58 11.87 14.12 7.47
CA LYS A 58 10.87 15.19 7.63
C LYS A 58 9.47 14.58 7.74
N GLU A 59 8.83 14.79 8.89
CA GLU A 59 7.48 14.29 9.17
C GLU A 59 6.38 15.17 8.57
N PHE A 60 5.34 14.51 8.06
CA PHE A 60 4.11 15.07 7.54
C PHE A 60 2.92 14.37 8.20
N ALA A 61 2.21 15.10 9.06
CA ALA A 61 0.91 14.67 9.56
C ALA A 61 -0.16 14.97 8.51
N VAL A 62 -0.89 13.96 8.06
CA VAL A 62 -1.86 14.09 6.97
C VAL A 62 -3.27 13.89 7.49
N SER A 63 -4.17 14.83 7.17
CA SER A 63 -5.58 14.73 7.52
C SER A 63 -6.30 13.68 6.66
N GLU A 64 -7.39 13.09 7.19
CA GLU A 64 -8.22 12.14 6.44
C GLU A 64 -8.73 12.73 5.11
N ASP A 65 -9.12 14.02 5.10
CA ASP A 65 -9.59 14.74 3.90
C ASP A 65 -8.52 14.89 2.80
N SER A 66 -7.25 14.72 3.14
CA SER A 66 -6.14 14.76 2.19
C SER A 66 -5.87 13.40 1.54
N ILE A 67 -6.60 12.37 1.93
CA ILE A 67 -6.46 10.99 1.45
C ILE A 67 -7.63 10.65 0.53
N SER A 68 -7.32 10.12 -0.65
CA SER A 68 -8.31 9.59 -1.57
C SER A 68 -7.90 8.22 -2.07
N THR A 69 -8.87 7.32 -2.23
CA THR A 69 -8.64 5.96 -2.73
C THR A 69 -9.40 5.71 -4.03
N GLY A 70 -8.82 4.92 -4.93
CA GLY A 70 -9.47 4.47 -6.16
C GLY A 70 -9.25 2.97 -6.38
N TYR A 71 -10.33 2.24 -6.62
CA TYR A 71 -10.28 0.79 -6.88
C TYR A 71 -10.49 0.50 -8.37
N SER A 72 -9.66 -0.40 -8.91
CA SER A 72 -9.73 -0.85 -10.30
C SER A 72 -10.27 -2.28 -10.36
N PHE A 73 -11.39 -2.47 -11.05
CA PHE A 73 -12.00 -3.80 -11.21
C PHE A 73 -11.25 -4.71 -12.19
N SER A 74 -10.51 -4.13 -13.14
CA SER A 74 -9.83 -4.90 -14.17
C SER A 74 -8.71 -5.75 -13.59
N ASP A 75 -8.02 -5.26 -12.57
CA ASP A 75 -6.84 -5.89 -11.94
C ASP A 75 -6.92 -5.97 -10.41
N SER A 76 -8.06 -5.59 -9.83
CA SER A 76 -8.27 -5.56 -8.38
C SER A 76 -7.25 -4.71 -7.62
N THR A 77 -6.66 -3.70 -8.27
CA THR A 77 -5.71 -2.80 -7.63
C THR A 77 -6.44 -1.72 -6.83
N LEU A 78 -5.87 -1.35 -5.68
CA LEU A 78 -6.32 -0.21 -4.90
C LEU A 78 -5.22 0.85 -4.88
N GLY A 79 -5.46 1.98 -5.54
CA GLY A 79 -4.60 3.16 -5.49
C GLY A 79 -4.98 4.07 -4.32
N VAL A 80 -3.98 4.60 -3.63
CA VAL A 80 -4.13 5.56 -2.54
C VAL A 80 -3.33 6.79 -2.88
N THR A 81 -3.94 7.96 -2.78
CA THR A 81 -3.28 9.26 -2.95
C THR A 81 -3.36 10.04 -1.65
N ILE A 82 -2.20 10.46 -1.15
CA ILE A 82 -2.01 11.27 0.04
C ILE A 82 -1.51 12.64 -0.41
N LYS A 83 -2.33 13.67 -0.28
CA LYS A 83 -1.99 15.07 -0.60
C LYS A 83 -1.44 15.79 0.64
N GLY A 84 -0.89 16.99 0.43
CA GLY A 84 -0.45 17.87 1.52
C GLY A 84 1.03 17.72 1.91
N ILE A 85 1.82 17.03 1.08
CA ILE A 85 3.26 16.82 1.30
C ILE A 85 4.03 17.96 0.63
N ASP A 86 4.22 19.08 1.34
CA ASP A 86 4.83 20.33 0.81
C ASP A 86 4.21 20.82 -0.52
N GLY A 87 2.90 20.64 -0.70
CA GLY A 87 2.18 20.98 -1.94
C GLY A 87 2.20 19.88 -3.02
N GLY A 88 2.94 18.79 -2.79
CA GLY A 88 2.93 17.56 -3.58
C GLY A 88 2.01 16.48 -3.02
N ARG A 89 2.22 15.25 -3.48
CA ARG A 89 1.46 14.06 -3.06
C ARG A 89 2.29 12.78 -3.12
N VAL A 90 1.99 11.84 -2.22
CA VAL A 90 2.44 10.45 -2.30
C VAL A 90 1.29 9.62 -2.89
N VAL A 91 1.60 8.81 -3.89
CA VAL A 91 0.65 7.85 -4.48
C VAL A 91 1.24 6.47 -4.27
N PHE A 92 0.45 5.53 -3.78
CA PHE A 92 0.88 4.14 -3.70
C PHE A 92 -0.24 3.19 -4.12
N THR A 93 0.16 2.00 -4.54
CA THR A 93 -0.75 1.00 -5.11
C THR A 93 -0.63 -0.32 -4.36
N MET A 94 -1.79 -0.86 -3.97
CA MET A 94 -1.94 -2.20 -3.43
C MET A 94 -2.44 -3.14 -4.54
N PRO A 95 -1.58 -4.03 -5.08
CA PRO A 95 -2.02 -4.97 -6.10
C PRO A 95 -2.90 -6.06 -5.50
N ASN A 96 -3.93 -6.46 -6.27
CA ASN A 96 -4.85 -7.53 -5.91
C ASN A 96 -5.38 -7.40 -4.48
N PHE A 97 -6.05 -6.29 -4.17
CA PHE A 97 -6.47 -5.87 -2.83
C PHE A 97 -7.03 -7.01 -1.95
N PHE A 98 -7.90 -7.86 -2.51
CA PHE A 98 -8.53 -8.96 -1.77
C PHE A 98 -7.62 -10.17 -1.50
N LYS A 99 -6.50 -10.27 -2.20
CA LYS A 99 -5.46 -11.31 -2.00
C LYS A 99 -4.11 -10.66 -1.73
N CYS A 100 -4.11 -9.40 -1.29
CA CYS A 100 -2.92 -8.59 -1.23
C CYS A 100 -1.92 -9.26 -0.29
N PRO A 101 -0.65 -9.42 -0.70
CA PRO A 101 0.35 -9.95 0.20
C PRO A 101 0.51 -9.00 1.39
N CYS A 102 0.76 -9.55 2.58
CA CYS A 102 1.11 -8.74 3.75
C CYS A 102 2.33 -7.85 3.49
N LYS A 103 3.16 -8.18 2.49
CA LYS A 103 4.28 -7.36 2.02
C LYS A 103 4.16 -7.11 0.53
N ILE A 104 4.08 -5.85 0.14
CA ILE A 104 3.99 -5.43 -1.26
C ILE A 104 5.39 -5.08 -1.73
N SER A 105 5.84 -5.80 -2.75
CA SER A 105 7.14 -5.57 -3.36
C SER A 105 7.25 -4.19 -4.00
N THR A 106 8.49 -3.75 -4.17
CA THR A 106 8.74 -2.60 -5.03
C THR A 106 8.54 -2.97 -6.50
N GLY A 107 7.67 -2.21 -7.17
CA GLY A 107 7.20 -2.51 -8.50
C GLY A 107 6.15 -3.62 -8.50
N TYR A 108 5.10 -3.44 -9.29
CA TYR A 108 4.09 -4.48 -9.52
C TYR A 108 3.77 -4.57 -11.01
N SER A 109 3.58 -5.78 -11.52
CA SER A 109 3.13 -5.99 -12.90
C SER A 109 1.63 -5.74 -12.98
N ASN A 110 1.19 -4.82 -13.84
CA ASN A 110 -0.23 -4.71 -14.17
C ASN A 110 -0.59 -5.84 -15.13
N ILE A 111 -1.59 -6.65 -14.79
CA ILE A 111 -2.05 -7.78 -15.62
C ILE A 111 -2.59 -7.35 -16.99
N ASN A 112 -2.82 -6.04 -17.21
CA ASN A 112 -3.41 -5.50 -18.43
C ASN A 112 -2.38 -4.85 -19.37
N THR A 113 -1.11 -4.72 -18.97
CA THR A 113 -0.10 -4.02 -19.78
C THR A 113 1.02 -4.97 -20.17
N LYS A 114 0.82 -5.72 -21.26
CA LYS A 114 1.87 -6.55 -21.87
C LYS A 114 2.88 -5.67 -22.61
N ILE A 115 4.16 -5.92 -22.44
CA ILE A 115 5.22 -5.21 -23.19
C ILE A 115 5.19 -5.73 -24.63
N ALA A 116 5.05 -4.82 -25.59
CA ALA A 116 4.96 -5.16 -27.01
C ALA A 116 6.15 -6.03 -27.46
N GLY A 117 5.87 -7.19 -28.06
CA GLY A 117 6.90 -8.11 -28.56
C GLY A 117 7.52 -9.04 -27.52
N THR A 118 7.02 -9.09 -26.29
CA THR A 118 7.48 -10.01 -25.23
C THR A 118 6.31 -10.73 -24.57
N GLU A 119 6.55 -11.79 -23.81
CA GLU A 119 5.55 -12.41 -22.92
C GLU A 119 5.49 -11.75 -21.53
N GLU A 120 6.20 -10.64 -21.35
CA GLU A 120 6.33 -9.96 -20.06
C GLU A 120 5.31 -8.82 -19.90
N TYR A 121 5.00 -8.49 -18.65
CA TYR A 121 4.13 -7.39 -18.29
C TYR A 121 4.95 -6.20 -17.79
N ALA A 122 4.54 -4.99 -18.15
CA ALA A 122 5.16 -3.77 -17.70
C ALA A 122 5.07 -3.67 -16.17
N MET A 123 6.21 -3.40 -15.53
CA MET A 123 6.27 -3.09 -14.11
C MET A 123 5.87 -1.62 -13.90
N TRP A 124 4.93 -1.42 -12.99
CA TRP A 124 4.47 -0.12 -12.52
C TRP A 124 5.03 0.13 -11.12
N PRO A 125 5.32 1.39 -10.76
CA PRO A 125 5.82 1.69 -9.42
C PRO A 125 4.75 1.40 -8.36
N THR A 126 5.20 0.88 -7.22
CA THR A 126 4.32 0.63 -6.06
C THR A 126 4.05 1.93 -5.29
N LEU A 127 4.99 2.86 -5.33
CA LEU A 127 4.94 4.17 -4.69
C LEU A 127 5.61 5.21 -5.60
N GLU A 128 4.92 6.34 -5.73
CA GLU A 128 5.36 7.51 -6.45
C GLU A 128 5.22 8.74 -5.57
N LEU A 129 6.19 9.64 -5.70
CA LEU A 129 6.23 10.92 -5.04
C LEU A 129 6.09 11.99 -6.13
N TYR A 130 4.92 12.61 -6.21
CA TYR A 130 4.58 13.59 -7.22
C TYR A 130 4.67 15.01 -6.69
N ASP A 131 5.11 15.93 -7.55
CA ASP A 131 5.16 17.37 -7.29
C ASP A 131 5.97 17.73 -6.02
N TYR A 132 7.02 16.96 -5.72
CA TYR A 132 7.87 17.13 -4.54
C TYR A 132 9.35 17.01 -4.90
N PRO A 133 10.25 17.77 -4.23
CA PRO A 133 9.95 18.90 -3.36
C PRO A 133 9.59 20.16 -4.16
N ILE A 134 9.52 20.04 -5.49
CA ILE A 134 9.22 21.11 -6.43
C ILE A 134 8.09 20.60 -7.35
N ARG A 135 7.13 21.47 -7.64
CA ARG A 135 6.02 21.17 -8.55
C ARG A 135 6.53 20.78 -9.94
N GLY A 136 5.90 19.78 -10.55
CA GLY A 136 6.28 19.23 -11.86
C GLY A 136 7.32 18.12 -11.80
N ILE A 137 7.94 17.88 -10.65
CA ILE A 137 8.97 16.85 -10.44
C ILE A 137 8.32 15.62 -9.82
N SER A 138 8.65 14.42 -10.31
CA SER A 138 8.13 13.18 -9.74
C SER A 138 9.20 12.09 -9.66
N PHE A 139 9.11 11.28 -8.61
CA PHE A 139 10.01 10.16 -8.34
C PHE A 139 9.22 8.89 -8.12
N ARG A 140 9.82 7.74 -8.42
CA ARG A 140 9.17 6.43 -8.32
C ARG A 140 10.06 5.43 -7.61
N ASN A 141 9.48 4.48 -6.91
CA ASN A 141 10.20 3.32 -6.41
C ASN A 141 10.25 2.25 -7.51
N LEU A 142 10.98 2.50 -8.58
CA LEU A 142 11.21 1.45 -9.57
C LEU A 142 12.63 1.59 -10.05
N ASN A 143 13.42 0.53 -9.85
CA ASN A 143 14.77 0.48 -10.41
C ASN A 143 14.62 0.25 -11.91
N ASP A 144 14.93 1.26 -12.71
CA ASP A 144 14.90 1.19 -14.17
C ASP A 144 16.28 0.84 -14.76
N GLY A 145 17.23 0.43 -13.92
CA GLY A 145 18.56 0.02 -14.32
C GLY A 145 19.57 1.16 -14.46
N TYR A 146 19.15 2.41 -14.21
CA TYR A 146 19.99 3.60 -14.36
C TYR A 146 20.46 4.20 -13.02
N HIS A 147 20.12 3.55 -11.89
CA HIS A 147 20.39 4.06 -10.55
C HIS A 147 21.54 3.35 -9.84
N GLU A 148 22.37 4.13 -9.15
CA GLU A 148 23.45 3.61 -8.31
C GLU A 148 22.94 2.90 -7.05
N LYS A 149 21.76 3.29 -6.55
CA LYS A 149 21.09 2.67 -5.41
C LYS A 149 19.88 1.86 -5.86
N GLY A 150 19.71 0.69 -5.26
CA GLY A 150 18.52 -0.12 -5.40
C GLY A 150 17.38 0.36 -4.50
N VAL A 151 16.16 -0.02 -4.87
CA VAL A 151 14.96 0.09 -4.01
C VAL A 151 14.93 -1.04 -2.98
N THR A 152 14.19 -0.85 -1.89
CA THR A 152 13.90 -1.95 -0.95
C THR A 152 13.08 -3.03 -1.67
N GLU A 153 13.26 -4.30 -1.32
CA GLU A 153 12.48 -5.38 -1.94
C GLU A 153 10.98 -5.26 -1.65
N ASN A 154 10.64 -4.77 -0.46
CA ASN A 154 9.26 -4.53 -0.02
C ASN A 154 9.07 -3.05 0.24
N ALA A 155 8.17 -2.43 -0.50
CA ALA A 155 7.85 -1.01 -0.39
C ALA A 155 6.84 -0.72 0.71
N MET A 156 5.94 -1.68 0.98
CA MET A 156 4.86 -1.54 1.94
C MET A 156 4.56 -2.86 2.65
N GLU A 157 4.01 -2.73 3.85
CA GLU A 157 3.45 -3.83 4.64
C GLU A 157 1.99 -3.55 4.94
N ILE A 158 1.10 -4.46 4.55
CA ILE A 158 -0.32 -4.42 4.90
C ILE A 158 -0.54 -5.29 6.13
N MET A 159 -0.88 -4.64 7.23
CA MET A 159 -1.08 -5.30 8.53
C MET A 159 -2.50 -5.82 8.69
N ALA A 160 -3.50 -5.08 8.17
CA ALA A 160 -4.89 -5.50 8.22
C ALA A 160 -5.72 -4.87 7.10
N ILE A 161 -6.71 -5.63 6.63
CA ILE A 161 -7.82 -5.15 5.80
C ILE A 161 -9.10 -5.65 6.47
N GLU A 162 -9.89 -4.75 7.02
CA GLU A 162 -11.09 -5.05 7.78
C GLU A 162 -12.30 -4.45 7.07
N LYS A 163 -13.31 -5.27 6.74
CA LYS A 163 -14.60 -4.74 6.27
C LYS A 163 -15.35 -4.17 7.47
N ILE A 164 -15.59 -2.86 7.48
CA ILE A 164 -16.19 -2.14 8.60
C ILE A 164 -17.65 -1.73 8.37
N ASN A 165 -18.08 -1.69 7.11
CA ASN A 165 -19.46 -1.40 6.74
C ASN A 165 -19.81 -2.02 5.39
N GLU A 166 -21.08 -2.31 5.13
CA GLU A 166 -21.54 -2.77 3.83
C GLU A 166 -23.00 -2.38 3.57
N ASN A 167 -23.34 -2.24 2.30
CA ASN A 167 -24.71 -2.10 1.83
C ASN A 167 -24.93 -3.07 0.66
N THR A 168 -25.74 -4.08 0.91
CA THR A 168 -26.11 -5.12 -0.06
C THR A 168 -27.17 -4.67 -1.07
N THR A 169 -27.84 -3.55 -0.83
CA THR A 169 -28.84 -3.00 -1.76
C THR A 169 -28.18 -2.18 -2.86
N THR A 170 -27.19 -1.37 -2.49
CA THR A 170 -26.42 -0.52 -3.42
C THR A 170 -25.04 -1.09 -3.74
N ASN A 171 -24.81 -2.37 -3.41
CA ASN A 171 -23.57 -3.13 -3.61
C ASN A 171 -22.30 -2.34 -3.33
N TRP A 172 -22.04 -2.00 -2.07
CA TRP A 172 -20.74 -1.46 -1.68
C TRP A 172 -20.31 -1.97 -0.31
N ALA A 173 -19.00 -1.97 -0.07
CA ALA A 173 -18.42 -2.18 1.25
C ALA A 173 -17.35 -1.12 1.56
N GLU A 174 -17.23 -0.76 2.82
CA GLU A 174 -16.17 0.09 3.34
C GLU A 174 -15.14 -0.76 4.07
N PHE A 175 -13.87 -0.53 3.76
CA PHE A 175 -12.74 -1.24 4.31
C PHE A 175 -11.84 -0.29 5.08
N LEU A 176 -11.45 -0.68 6.28
CA LEU A 176 -10.36 -0.07 7.04
C LEU A 176 -9.07 -0.81 6.72
N ILE A 177 -8.06 -0.08 6.26
CA ILE A 177 -6.80 -0.64 5.79
C ILE A 177 -5.69 -0.06 6.64
N LYS A 178 -4.89 -0.95 7.24
CA LYS A 178 -3.78 -0.60 8.13
C LYS A 178 -2.48 -1.09 7.52
N GLY A 179 -1.49 -0.22 7.46
CA GLY A 179 -0.21 -0.59 6.90
C GLY A 179 0.91 0.38 7.19
N ARG A 180 2.07 0.04 6.66
CA ARG A 180 3.31 0.80 6.75
C ARG A 180 3.93 0.94 5.38
N ILE A 181 4.60 2.07 5.17
CA ILE A 181 5.41 2.34 3.98
C ILE A 181 6.86 2.34 4.43
N HIS A 182 7.74 1.71 3.65
CA HIS A 182 9.17 1.74 3.83
C HIS A 182 9.88 1.49 2.50
N THR A 183 10.17 2.57 1.77
CA THR A 183 10.80 2.48 0.46
C THR A 183 11.72 3.66 0.20
N THR A 184 12.49 3.55 -0.87
CA THR A 184 13.16 4.70 -1.49
C THR A 184 12.51 4.95 -2.84
N VAL A 185 12.22 6.22 -3.15
CA VAL A 185 11.94 6.65 -4.52
C VAL A 185 13.23 7.20 -5.13
N LEU A 186 13.49 6.84 -6.38
CA LEU A 186 14.79 7.07 -7.00
C LEU A 186 14.78 8.38 -7.80
N LYS A 187 15.94 9.07 -7.83
CA LYS A 187 16.17 10.26 -8.65
C LYS A 187 15.78 10.00 -10.11
N ASN A 188 15.30 10.99 -10.83
CA ASN A 188 14.95 10.82 -12.23
C ASN A 188 16.06 11.38 -13.13
N VAL A 189 16.76 10.52 -13.87
CA VAL A 189 17.90 10.92 -14.72
C VAL A 189 17.53 11.92 -15.82
N TYR A 190 16.25 12.01 -16.17
CA TYR A 190 15.73 12.96 -17.16
C TYR A 190 15.32 14.30 -16.55
N GLU A 191 15.38 14.43 -15.23
CA GLU A 191 14.82 15.57 -14.50
C GLU A 191 15.91 16.52 -14.01
N SER A 192 16.62 17.13 -14.96
CA SER A 192 17.71 18.08 -14.67
C SER A 192 17.23 19.38 -14.03
N ALA A 193 15.96 19.75 -14.22
CA ALA A 193 15.36 20.97 -13.69
C ALA A 193 15.25 20.97 -12.14
N ALA A 194 15.28 19.79 -11.51
CA ALA A 194 15.27 19.68 -10.05
C ALA A 194 16.63 19.99 -9.39
N GLY A 195 17.72 20.11 -10.15
CA GLY A 195 19.06 20.43 -9.61
C GLY A 195 19.46 19.50 -8.46
N ASP A 196 19.92 20.06 -7.33
CA ASP A 196 20.29 19.31 -6.13
C ASP A 196 19.12 18.54 -5.48
N LYS A 197 17.88 18.86 -5.86
CA LYS A 197 16.68 18.12 -5.43
C LYS A 197 16.43 16.87 -6.27
N ASN A 198 17.14 16.67 -7.39
CA ASN A 198 17.11 15.42 -8.14
C ASN A 198 17.98 14.36 -7.46
N LYS A 199 17.48 13.82 -6.35
CA LYS A 199 18.15 12.80 -5.55
C LYS A 199 17.16 11.71 -5.17
N ASP A 200 17.68 10.62 -4.62
CA ASP A 200 16.83 9.59 -4.03
C ASP A 200 16.23 10.12 -2.72
N TYR A 201 14.98 9.74 -2.43
CA TYR A 201 14.29 10.10 -1.20
C TYR A 201 13.83 8.84 -0.47
N THR A 202 14.13 8.75 0.82
CA THR A 202 13.58 7.70 1.67
C THR A 202 12.18 8.11 2.11
N VAL A 203 11.19 7.25 1.85
CA VAL A 203 9.80 7.42 2.23
C VAL A 203 9.43 6.33 3.22
N ALA A 204 8.99 6.72 4.40
CA ALA A 204 8.48 5.80 5.41
C ALA A 204 7.20 6.35 6.04
N GLY A 205 6.44 5.52 6.74
CA GLY A 205 5.25 5.98 7.43
C GLY A 205 4.31 4.86 7.84
N SER A 206 3.22 5.26 8.47
CA SER A 206 2.11 4.37 8.83
C SER A 206 0.80 5.00 8.42
N PHE A 207 -0.14 4.15 7.98
CA PHE A 207 -1.45 4.60 7.55
C PHE A 207 -2.54 3.68 8.09
N VAL A 208 -3.64 4.30 8.47
CA VAL A 208 -4.94 3.70 8.75
C VAL A 208 -5.91 4.50 7.91
N ILE A 209 -6.45 3.92 6.84
CA ILE A 209 -7.28 4.62 5.85
C ILE A 209 -8.56 3.86 5.59
N LYS A 210 -9.59 4.59 5.16
CA LYS A 210 -10.84 3.99 4.69
C LYS A 210 -10.85 3.94 3.16
N SER A 211 -11.41 2.88 2.62
CA SER A 211 -11.75 2.80 1.21
C SER A 211 -13.14 2.23 1.01
N LYS A 212 -13.96 2.92 0.22
CA LYS A 212 -15.29 2.47 -0.17
C LYS A 212 -15.24 1.88 -1.57
N ILE A 213 -15.55 0.60 -1.68
CA ILE A 213 -15.54 -0.15 -2.94
C ILE A 213 -16.98 -0.51 -3.30
N TYR A 214 -17.37 -0.21 -4.54
CA TYR A 214 -18.65 -0.62 -5.13
C TYR A 214 -18.46 -1.97 -5.84
N PHE A 215 -19.51 -2.78 -5.98
CA PHE A 215 -19.48 -4.10 -6.60
C PHE A 215 -20.58 -4.26 -7.66
#